data_AF-A0A2S6PLF2-F1
#
_entry.id   AF-A0A2S6PLF2-F1
#
_cell.length_a   1.000
_cell.length_b   1.000
_cell.length_c   1.000
_cell.angle_alpha   90.00
_cell.angle_beta   90.00
_cell.angle_gamma   90.00
#
_symmetry.space_group_name_H-M   'P 1'
#
loop_
_entity.id
_entity.type
_entity.pdbx_description
1 polymer ?
#
loop_
_entity_poly.entity_id
_entity_poly.type
_entity_poly.pdbx_seq_one_letter_code
_entity_poly.pdbx_strand_id
1 'polypeptide(L)' 'MHAAPVRANAIPTVATALRAVESLLMSGGQRTARRNAWTAVLEDRRRAQDRVEAEHVLKAVADHRS' A
#
# COMPACT_ATOMS: atom_id res chain seq x y z
N MET A 1 -25.05 37.46 -33.99
CA MET A 1 -24.58 36.09 -33.68
C MET A 1 -23.46 36.20 -32.65
N HIS A 2 -23.63 35.63 -31.47
CA HIS A 2 -22.59 35.59 -30.44
C HIS A 2 -21.86 34.24 -30.55
N ALA A 3 -20.60 34.24 -30.98
CA ALA A 3 -19.82 33.01 -31.08
C ALA A 3 -19.40 32.54 -29.69
N ALA A 4 -19.55 31.24 -29.41
CA ALA A 4 -19.04 30.64 -28.18
C ALA A 4 -17.50 30.61 -28.22
N PRO A 5 -16.80 30.91 -27.11
CA PRO A 5 -15.34 30.90 -27.09
C PRO A 5 -14.82 29.48 -27.29
N VAL A 6 -14.05 29.28 -28.36
CA VAL A 6 -13.32 28.03 -28.61
C VAL A 6 -12.11 28.00 -27.68
N ARG A 7 -12.04 26.99 -26.81
CA ARG A 7 -10.86 26.77 -25.98
C ARG A 7 -9.81 26.04 -26.81
N ALA A 8 -8.67 26.69 -27.04
CA ALA A 8 -7.50 26.01 -27.58
C ALA A 8 -6.87 25.15 -26.48
N ASN A 9 -6.83 23.82 -26.66
CA ASN A 9 -6.01 22.95 -25.83
C ASN A 9 -4.55 23.12 -26.28
N ALA A 10 -3.71 23.67 -25.41
CA ALA A 10 -2.28 23.79 -25.69
C ALA A 10 -1.67 22.38 -25.87
N ILE A 11 -0.83 22.22 -26.89
CA ILE A 11 -0.06 20.99 -27.08
C ILE A 11 0.88 20.84 -25.87
N PRO A 12 0.83 19.71 -25.14
CA PRO A 12 1.67 19.53 -23.96
C PRO A 12 3.14 19.57 -24.34
N THR A 13 3.93 20.24 -23.51
CA THR A 13 5.39 20.22 -23.65
C THR A 13 5.93 18.82 -23.35
N VAL A 14 7.15 18.52 -23.81
CA VAL A 14 7.85 17.27 -23.47
C VAL A 14 7.95 17.07 -21.96
N ALA A 15 8.19 18.14 -21.18
CA ALA A 15 8.25 18.07 -19.73
C ALA A 15 6.91 17.64 -19.10
N THR A 16 5.79 18.16 -19.62
CA THR A 16 4.45 17.77 -19.19
C THR A 16 4.16 16.31 -19.52
N ALA A 17 4.56 15.84 -20.71
CA ALA A 17 4.40 14.45 -21.11
C ALA A 17 5.21 13.50 -20.21
N LEU A 18 6.47 13.84 -19.91
CA LEU A 18 7.33 13.05 -19.03
C LEU A 18 6.76 12.95 -17.60
N ARG A 19 6.25 14.05 -17.04
CA ARG A 19 5.60 14.03 -15.71
C ARG A 19 4.33 13.16 -15.68
N ALA A 20 3.57 13.14 -16.77
CA ALA A 20 2.39 12.28 -16.87
C ALA A 20 2.77 10.78 -16.92
N VAL A 21 3.82 10.44 -17.67
CA VAL A 21 4.37 9.08 -17.71
C VAL A 21 4.91 8.68 -16.34
N GLU A 22 5.67 9.55 -15.67
CA GLU A 22 6.14 9.32 -14.30
C GLU A 22 4.96 9.06 -13.35
N SER A 23 3.93 9.90 -13.39
CA SER A 23 2.73 9.72 -12.56
C SER A 23 2.03 8.38 -12.83
N LEU A 24 1.93 7.98 -14.10
CA LEU A 24 1.36 6.70 -14.49
C LEU A 24 2.19 5.53 -13.96
N LEU A 25 3.52 5.56 -14.16
CA LEU A 25 4.44 4.52 -13.69
C LEU A 25 4.44 4.41 -12.15
N MET A 26 4.47 5.55 -11.46
CA MET A 26 4.48 5.58 -10.00
C MET A 26 3.13 5.19 -9.38
N SER A 27 2.02 5.38 -10.08
CA SER A 27 0.68 5.02 -9.58
C SER A 27 0.53 3.52 -9.27
N GLY A 28 1.16 2.66 -10.09
CA GLY A 28 1.17 1.21 -9.87
C GLY A 28 1.93 0.84 -8.60
N GLY A 29 3.10 1.46 -8.39
CA GLY A 29 3.93 1.25 -7.20
C GLY A 29 3.22 1.61 -5.89
N GLN A 30 2.48 2.73 -5.86
CA GLN A 30 1.73 3.14 -4.67
C GLN A 30 0.64 2.15 -4.27
N ARG A 31 -0.07 1.58 -5.25
CA ARG A 31 -1.11 0.58 -4.98
C ARG A 31 -0.51 -0.72 -4.43
N THR A 32 0.61 -1.16 -4.99
CA THR A 32 1.35 -2.33 -4.49
C THR A 32 1.90 -2.08 -3.09
N ALA A 33 2.48 -0.90 -2.83
CA ALA A 33 2.97 -0.52 -1.51
C ALA A 33 1.86 -0.56 -0.43
N ARG A 34 0.66 -0.03 -0.73
CA ARG A 34 -0.50 -0.09 0.17
C ARG A 34 -0.93 -1.54 0.47
N ARG A 35 -0.95 -2.40 -0.56
CA ARG A 35 -1.26 -3.83 -0.38
C ARG A 35 -0.23 -4.53 0.47
N ASN A 36 1.06 -4.33 0.17
CA ASN A 36 2.15 -4.91 0.92
C ASN A 36 2.13 -4.46 2.38
N ALA A 37 1.90 -3.18 2.64
CA ALA A 37 1.78 -2.64 4.00
C ALA A 37 0.60 -3.28 4.75
N TRP A 38 -0.55 -3.42 4.11
CA TRP A 38 -1.71 -4.09 4.72
C TRP A 38 -1.42 -5.56 5.03
N THR A 39 -0.85 -6.30 4.09
CA THR A 39 -0.44 -7.70 4.29
C THR A 39 0.55 -7.82 5.44
N ALA A 40 1.55 -6.94 5.52
CA ALA A 40 2.54 -6.95 6.61
C ALA A 40 1.88 -6.76 7.99
N VAL A 41 0.89 -5.86 8.09
CA VAL A 41 0.14 -5.64 9.34
C VAL A 41 -0.69 -6.87 9.72
N LEU A 42 -1.35 -7.52 8.76
CA LEU A 42 -2.10 -8.75 9.03
C LEU A 42 -1.18 -9.89 9.51
N GLU A 43 -0.03 -10.05 8.85
CA GLU A 43 0.98 -11.03 9.23
C GLU A 43 1.55 -10.76 10.62
N ASP A 44 1.83 -9.50 10.96
CA ASP A 44 2.35 -9.15 12.29
C ASP A 44 1.34 -9.44 13.40
N ARG A 45 0.06 -9.14 13.15
CA ARG A 45 -1.02 -9.52 14.08
C ARG A 45 -1.11 -11.03 14.28
N ARG A 46 -1.00 -11.81 13.21
CA ARG A 46 -0.96 -13.28 13.31
C ARG A 46 0.23 -13.73 14.16
N ARG A 47 1.43 -13.24 13.86
CA ARG A 47 2.64 -13.58 14.64
C ARG A 47 2.55 -13.15 16.10
N ALA A 48 1.84 -12.06 16.40
CA ALA A 48 1.59 -11.65 17.79
C ALA A 48 0.69 -12.66 18.52
N GLN A 49 -0.38 -13.13 17.86
CA GLN A 49 -1.26 -14.18 18.41
C GLN A 49 -0.52 -15.50 18.60
N ASP A 50 0.26 -15.92 17.59
CA ASP A 50 1.05 -17.16 17.66
C ASP A 50 2.06 -17.13 18.82
N ARG A 51 2.67 -15.96 19.10
CA ARG A 51 3.57 -15.77 20.25
C ARG A 51 2.84 -15.95 21.58
N VAL A 52 1.66 -15.34 21.73
CA VAL A 52 0.85 -15.45 22.96
C VAL A 52 0.42 -16.91 23.19
N GLU A 53 -0.03 -17.60 22.14
CA GLU A 53 -0.43 -19.00 22.25
C GLU A 53 0.77 -19.89 22.62
N ALA A 54 1.93 -19.67 21.99
CA ALA A 54 3.15 -20.36 22.34
C ALA A 54 3.55 -20.12 23.81
N GLU A 55 3.45 -18.89 24.30
CA GLU A 55 3.71 -18.57 25.72
C GLU A 55 2.77 -19.33 26.66
N HIS A 56 1.47 -19.42 26.34
CA HIS A 56 0.51 -20.20 27.14
C HIS A 56 0.87 -21.69 27.18
N VAL A 57 1.18 -22.29 26.03
CA VAL A 57 1.58 -23.71 25.95
C VAL A 57 2.86 -23.96 26.75
N LEU A 58 3.87 -23.11 26.58
CA LEU A 58 5.13 -23.23 27.31
C LEU A 58 4.92 -23.10 28.82
N LYS A 59 4.07 -22.15 29.26
CA LYS A 59 3.69 -22.00 30.67
C LYS A 59 2.98 -23.24 31.20
N ALA A 60 2.01 -23.80 30.47
CA ALA A 60 1.30 -25.01 30.89
C ALA A 60 2.24 -26.20 31.03
N VAL A 61 3.21 -26.36 30.12
CA VAL A 61 4.23 -27.42 30.20
C VAL A 61 5.16 -27.20 31.39
N ALA A 62 5.54 -25.96 31.70
CA ALA A 62 6.36 -25.64 32.86
C ALA A 62 5.62 -25.95 34.17
N ASP A 63 4.36 -25.51 34.29
CA ASP A 63 3.50 -25.74 35.45
C ASP A 63 3.20 -27.26 35.64
N HIS A 64 3.20 -28.07 34.58
CA HIS A 64 3.05 -29.53 34.67
C HIS A 64 4.34 -30.26 35.11
N ARG A 65 5.52 -29.64 34.98
CA ARG A 65 6.82 -30.25 35.33
C ARG A 65 7.27 -29.95 36.77
N SER A 66 6.61 -29.03 37.47
CA SER A 66 6.83 -28.68 38.89
C SER A 66 5.94 -29.48 39.82
#